data_AF-A0A7W1WP92-F1
#
_entry.id   AF-A0A7W1WP92-F1
#
_cell.length_a   1.000
_cell.length_b   1.000
_cell.length_c   1.000
_cell.angle_alpha   90.00
_cell.angle_beta   90.00
_cell.angle_gamma   90.00
#
_symmetry.space_group_name_H-M   'P 1'
#
loop_
_entity.id
_entity.type
_entity.pdbx_description
1 polymer ?
#
loop_
_entity_poly.entity_id
_entity_poly.type
_entity_poly.pdbx_seq_one_letter_code
_entity_poly.pdbx_strand_id
1 'polypeptide(L)' 'MSGVKLITHHLINELIGEIKQASSIYILTSFVMKSGVRLLQPHLKEALNRNADVK' A
#
# COMPACT_ATOMS: atom_id res chain seq x y z
N MET A 1 -8.50 3.31 -20.33
CA MET A 1 -8.63 1.90 -19.89
C MET A 1 -8.63 1.90 -18.38
N SER A 2 -9.68 1.39 -17.74
CA SER A 2 -9.73 1.35 -16.27
C SER A 2 -8.68 0.34 -15.79
N GLY A 3 -7.62 0.81 -15.11
CA GLY A 3 -6.57 -0.02 -14.49
C GLY A 3 -7.11 -0.80 -13.30
N VAL A 4 -8.09 -1.67 -13.54
CA VAL A 4 -8.81 -2.46 -12.54
C VAL A 4 -8.24 -3.87 -12.56
N LYS A 5 -7.75 -4.32 -11.42
CA LYS A 5 -7.21 -5.68 -11.21
C LYS A 5 -8.03 -6.37 -10.11
N LEU A 6 -8.52 -7.57 -10.40
CA LEU A 6 -9.17 -8.41 -9.39
C LEU A 6 -8.10 -9.16 -8.60
N ILE A 7 -8.02 -8.88 -7.29
CA ILE A 7 -7.10 -9.53 -6.38
C ILE A 7 -7.93 -10.34 -5.37
N THR A 8 -7.79 -11.65 -5.40
CA THR A 8 -8.53 -12.57 -4.53
C THR A 8 -7.66 -13.20 -3.44
N HIS A 9 -6.34 -13.13 -3.58
CA HIS A 9 -5.37 -13.72 -2.67
C HIS A 9 -4.13 -12.84 -2.56
N HIS A 10 -3.43 -12.90 -1.42
CA HIS A 10 -2.15 -12.24 -1.20
C HIS A 10 -2.11 -10.75 -1.58
N LEU A 11 -3.18 -10.01 -1.28
CA LEU A 11 -3.30 -8.56 -1.56
C LEU A 11 -2.06 -7.76 -1.13
N ILE A 12 -1.45 -8.15 -0.01
CA ILE A 12 -0.26 -7.49 0.51
C ILE A 12 0.91 -7.47 -0.48
N ASN A 13 1.13 -8.54 -1.25
CA ASN A 13 2.25 -8.62 -2.20
C ASN A 13 2.07 -7.62 -3.34
N GLU A 14 0.84 -7.49 -3.83
CA GLU A 14 0.46 -6.53 -4.86
C GLU A 14 0.62 -5.09 -4.35
N LEU A 15 0.11 -4.81 -3.14
CA LEU A 15 0.27 -3.49 -2.52
C LEU A 15 1.73 -3.10 -2.33
N ILE A 16 2.59 -4.03 -1.89
CA ILE A 16 4.03 -3.75 -1.70
C ILE A 16 4.70 -3.38 -3.03
N GLY A 17 4.34 -4.06 -4.12
CA GLY A 17 4.82 -3.73 -5.46
C GLY A 17 4.47 -2.29 -5.84
N GLU A 18 3.21 -1.92 -5.67
CA GLU A 18 2.73 -0.56 -6.02
C GLU A 18 3.30 0.52 -5.09
N ILE A 19 3.40 0.27 -3.78
CA ILE A 19 3.96 1.21 -2.80
C ILE A 19 5.43 1.56 -3.10
N LYS A 20 6.19 0.65 -3.71
CA LYS A 20 7.60 0.89 -4.06
C LYS A 20 7.77 1.94 -5.16
N GLN A 21 6.80 2.06 -6.06
CA GLN A 21 6.88 2.94 -7.23
C GLN A 21 5.94 4.15 -7.17
N ALA A 22 4.89 4.10 -6.34
CA ALA A 22 3.94 5.19 -6.22
C ALA A 22 4.56 6.46 -5.63
N SER A 23 4.25 7.61 -6.24
CA SER A 23 4.56 8.95 -5.72
C SER A 23 3.54 9.44 -4.69
N SER A 24 2.35 8.84 -4.67
CA SER A 24 1.28 9.17 -3.72
C SER A 24 0.45 7.92 -3.41
N ILE A 25 0.19 7.68 -2.13
CA ILE A 25 -0.46 6.46 -1.62
C ILE A 25 -1.59 6.89 -0.68
N TYR A 26 -2.83 6.56 -1.06
CA TYR A 26 -4.03 6.88 -0.29
C TYR A 26 -4.79 5.58 0.03
N ILE A 27 -4.77 5.14 1.28
CA ILE A 27 -5.43 3.90 1.70
C ILE A 27 -6.72 4.24 2.46
N LEU A 28 -7.84 4.28 1.72
CA LEU A 28 -9.15 4.45 2.32
C LEU A 28 -9.71 3.09 2.75
N THR A 29 -9.86 2.89 4.05
CA THR A 29 -10.34 1.62 4.60
C THR A 29 -11.23 1.85 5.81
N SER A 30 -12.31 1.07 5.92
CA SER A 30 -13.25 1.15 7.06
C SER A 30 -12.68 0.51 8.32
N PHE A 31 -11.87 -0.54 8.18
CA PHE A 31 -11.30 -1.29 9.29
C PHE A 31 -9.89 -1.76 8.97
N VAL A 32 -9.01 -1.75 9.97
CA VAL A 32 -7.66 -2.29 9.89
C VAL A 32 -7.31 -3.08 11.14
N MET A 33 -6.53 -4.14 10.96
CA MET A 33 -5.96 -4.90 12.06
C MET A 33 -4.51 -4.48 12.29
N LYS A 34 -4.08 -4.40 13.55
CA LYS A 34 -2.69 -4.09 13.93
C LYS A 34 -1.67 -5.01 13.23
N SER A 35 -2.01 -6.29 13.07
CA SER A 35 -1.19 -7.26 12.33
C SER A 35 -0.98 -6.86 10.87
N GLY A 36 -2.04 -6.47 10.17
CA GLY A 36 -1.96 -6.00 8.78
C GLY A 36 -1.16 -4.70 8.65
N VAL A 37 -1.36 -3.74 9.56
CA VAL A 37 -0.61 -2.47 9.56
C VAL A 37 0.89 -2.72 9.76
N ARG A 38 1.28 -3.65 10.63
CA ARG A 38 2.69 -4.00 10.84
C ARG A 38 3.37 -4.54 9.58
N LEU A 39 2.62 -5.20 8.69
CA LEU A 39 3.16 -5.67 7.40
C LEU A 39 3.39 -4.51 6.42
N LEU A 40 2.52 -3.49 6.41
CA LEU A 40 2.61 -2.34 5.51
C LEU A 40 3.62 -1.28 5.99
N GLN A 41 3.75 -1.12 7.32
CA GLN A 41 4.55 -0.08 7.95
C GLN A 41 5.98 0.09 7.37
N PRO A 42 6.81 -0.97 7.20
CA PRO A 42 8.16 -0.79 6.67
C PRO A 42 8.14 -0.22 5.24
N HIS A 43 7.23 -0.68 4.40
CA HIS A 43 7.13 -0.26 2.99
C HIS A 43 6.60 1.17 2.84
N LEU A 44 5.63 1.56 3.68
CA LEU A 44 5.14 2.94 3.73
C LEU A 44 6.20 3.89 4.29
N LYS A 45 7.01 3.44 5.26
CA LYS A 45 8.15 4.22 5.77
C LYS A 45 9.20 4.43 4.70
N GLU A 46 9.53 3.39 3.93
CA GLU A 46 10.38 3.54 2.75
C GLU A 46 9.77 4.57 1.78
N ALA A 47 8.46 4.54 1.54
CA ALA A 47 7.75 5.50 0.68
C ALA A 47 7.92 6.94 1.14
N LEU A 48 7.78 7.19 2.43
CA LEU A 48 8.06 8.51 2.99
C LEU A 48 9.54 8.92 2.78
N ASN A 49 10.49 8.00 2.93
CA ASN A 49 11.91 8.28 2.71
C ASN A 49 12.24 8.65 1.25
N ARG A 50 11.44 8.21 0.26
CA ARG A 50 11.57 8.65 -1.15
C ARG A 50 10.77 9.91 -1.47
N ASN A 51 10.21 10.59 -0.46
CA ASN A 51 9.32 11.75 -0.59
C ASN A 51 7.97 11.47 -1.25
N ALA A 52 7.45 10.24 -1.15
CA ALA A 52 6.06 9.97 -1.56
C ALA A 52 5.07 10.53 -0.52
N ASP A 53 3.91 10.99 -0.99
CA ASP A 53 2.79 11.36 -0.11
C ASP A 53 2.06 10.10 0.37
N VAL A 54 1.78 9.98 1.67
CA VAL A 54 1.10 8.80 2.25
C VAL A 54 0.00 9.27 3.17
N LYS A 55 -1.25 8.84 2.89
CA LYS A 55 -2.46 9.20 3.67
C LYS A 55 -3.38 8.01 3.91
#